data_AF-A0A7L5PLT6-F1
#
_entry.id   AF-A0A7L5PLT6-F1
#
_cell.length_a   1.000
_cell.length_b   1.000
_cell.length_c   1.000
_cell.angle_alpha   90.00
_cell.angle_beta   90.00
_cell.angle_gamma   90.00
#
_symmetry.space_group_name_H-M   'P 1'
#
loop_
_entity.id
_entity.type
_entity.pdbx_description
1 polymer ?
#
loop_
_entity_poly.entity_id
_entity_poly.type
_entity_poly.pdbx_seq_one_letter_code
_entity_poly.pdbx_strand_id
1 'polypeptide(L)' 'ESPRPDLSNYMQSGEWTLKDYRGFWHSVNYSCCLDTPYLDITYHFVLLRLPLYFIVNVIIP' A
#
# COMPACT_ATOMS: atom_id res chain seq x y z
N GLU A 1 -3.41 -11.92 -14.10
CA GLU A 1 -4.19 -11.12 -13.13
C GLU A 1 -3.59 -9.73 -13.05
N SER A 2 -4.40 -8.67 -12.92
CA SER A 2 -3.89 -7.30 -12.97
C SER A 2 -3.02 -7.00 -11.74
N PRO A 3 -1.92 -6.24 -11.88
CA PRO A 3 -1.03 -5.88 -10.77
C PRO A 3 -1.66 -4.82 -9.84
N ARG A 4 -2.98 -4.73 -9.74
CA ARG A 4 -3.67 -3.75 -8.90
C ARG A 4 -4.59 -4.48 -7.94
N PRO A 5 -4.50 -4.24 -6.63
CA PRO A 5 -5.44 -4.82 -5.68
C PRO A 5 -6.87 -4.37 -5.98
N ASP A 6 -7.82 -5.27 -5.72
CA ASP A 6 -9.24 -4.95 -5.81
C ASP A 6 -9.65 -4.04 -4.64
N LEU A 7 -10.39 -2.99 -4.96
CA LEU A 7 -10.90 -2.01 -4.00
C LEU A 7 -12.43 -2.04 -3.91
N SER A 8 -13.10 -3.04 -4.50
CA SER A 8 -14.56 -3.18 -4.47
C SER A 8 -15.15 -3.12 -3.05
N ASN A 9 -14.43 -3.68 -2.07
CA ASN A 9 -14.81 -3.71 -0.66
C ASN A 9 -13.95 -2.79 0.22
N TYR A 10 -13.30 -1.78 -0.35
CA TYR A 10 -12.47 -0.83 0.41
C TYR A 10 -13.34 0.18 1.17
N MET A 11 -13.18 0.22 2.50
CA MET A 11 -13.81 1.24 3.34
C MET A 11 -12.90 2.47 3.46
N GLN A 12 -13.38 3.62 2.99
CA GLN A 12 -12.59 4.85 2.99
C GLN A 12 -12.32 5.35 4.42
N SER A 13 -11.07 5.72 4.69
CA SER A 13 -10.67 6.36 5.95
C SER A 13 -11.03 7.85 5.96
N GLY A 14 -11.48 8.36 7.10
CA GLY A 14 -11.69 9.80 7.34
C GLY A 14 -10.40 10.59 7.55
N GLU A 15 -9.27 9.92 7.77
CA GLU A 15 -7.96 10.54 8.01
C GLU A 15 -6.97 10.34 6.86
N TRP A 16 -7.20 9.37 5.98
CA TRP A 16 -6.26 9.00 4.93
C TRP A 16 -6.96 8.82 3.58
N THR A 17 -6.35 9.35 2.54
CA THR A 17 -6.76 9.15 1.14
C THR A 17 -5.80 8.19 0.47
N LEU A 18 -6.32 7.12 -0.14
CA LEU A 18 -5.55 6.21 -0.98
C LEU A 18 -5.26 6.90 -2.32
N LYS A 19 -3.98 7.17 -2.62
CA LYS A 19 -3.55 7.88 -3.83
C LYS A 19 -3.10 6.94 -4.95
N ASP A 20 -2.36 5.90 -4.61
CA ASP A 20 -1.89 4.89 -5.55
C ASP A 20 -1.82 3.53 -4.85
N TYR A 21 -2.01 2.47 -5.63
CA TYR A 21 -2.02 1.09 -5.15
C TYR A 21 -1.54 0.16 -6.27
N ARG A 22 -0.46 -0.58 -6.00
CA ARG A 22 0.18 -1.46 -6.99
C ARG A 22 0.67 -2.73 -6.34
N GLY A 23 0.60 -3.83 -7.06
CA GLY A 23 1.14 -5.14 -6.70
C GLY A 23 2.25 -5.52 -7.65
N PHE A 24 3.32 -6.08 -7.12
CA PHE A 24 4.45 -6.60 -7.87
C PHE A 24 4.66 -8.06 -7.55
N TRP A 25 4.99 -8.84 -8.57
CA TRP A 25 5.34 -10.24 -8.44
C TRP A 25 6.85 -10.35 -8.47
N HIS A 26 7.42 -10.99 -7.47
CA HIS A 26 8.85 -11.20 -7.36
C HIS A 26 9.13 -12.70 -7.37
N SER A 27 10.24 -13.05 -8.02
CA SER A 27 10.81 -14.38 -8.01
C SER A 27 12.24 -14.22 -7.54
N VAL A 28 12.51 -14.63 -6.30
CA VAL A 28 13.78 -14.41 -5.62
C VAL A 28 14.47 -15.74 -5.36
N ASN A 29 15.71 -15.87 -5.85
CA ASN A 29 16.58 -16.98 -5.50
C ASN A 29 17.48 -16.55 -4.35
N TYR A 30 17.30 -17.17 -3.19
CA TYR A 30 18.14 -16.91 -2.03
C TYR A 30 19.45 -17.68 -2.15
N SER A 31 20.53 -17.11 -1.59
CA SER A 31 21.86 -17.73 -1.62
C SER A 31 21.93 -19.07 -0.90
N CYS A 32 20.99 -19.36 0.02
CA CYS A 32 20.91 -20.64 0.72
C CYS A 32 20.33 -21.78 -0.14
N CYS A 33 19.51 -21.47 -1.15
CA CYS A 33 18.78 -22.44 -1.97
C CYS A 33 18.66 -21.92 -3.42
N LEU A 34 19.64 -22.25 -4.27
CA LEU A 34 19.70 -21.75 -5.65
C LEU A 34 18.76 -22.49 -6.62
N ASP A 35 18.37 -23.72 -6.26
CA ASP A 35 17.59 -24.61 -7.13
C ASP A 35 16.10 -24.25 -7.19
N THR A 36 15.59 -23.53 -6.19
CA THR A 36 14.16 -23.20 -6.08
C THR A 36 13.93 -21.70 -5.92
N PRO A 37 13.28 -21.03 -6.89
CA PRO A 37 12.85 -19.65 -6.74
C PRO A 37 11.71 -19.55 -5.72
N TYR A 38 11.81 -18.59 -4.81
CA TYR A 38 10.73 -18.24 -3.89
C TYR A 38 9.90 -17.11 -4.52
N LEU A 39 8.59 -17.31 -4.56
CA LEU A 39 7.65 -16.34 -5.13
C LEU A 39 7.03 -15.50 -4.02
N ASP A 40 7.05 -14.18 -4.19
CA ASP A 40 6.34 -13.26 -3.32
C ASP A 40 5.54 -12.23 -4.12
N ILE A 41 4.51 -11.69 -3.47
CA ILE A 41 3.65 -10.64 -4.01
C ILE A 41 3.74 -9.47 -3.05
N THR A 42 4.30 -8.36 -3.52
CA THR A 42 4.48 -7.16 -2.71
C THR A 42 3.49 -6.10 -3.16
N TYR A 43 2.61 -5.68 -2.24
CA TYR A 43 1.66 -4.60 -2.46
C TYR A 43 2.16 -3.29 -1.85
N HIS A 44 2.18 -2.25 -2.66
CA HIS A 44 2.49 -0.88 -2.26
C HIS A 44 1.23 -0.04 -2.24
N PHE A 45 0.97 0.61 -1.12
CA PHE A 45 -0.13 1.55 -0.93
C PHE A 45 0.44 2.94 -0.63
N VAL A 46 0.09 3.93 -1.45
CA VAL A 46 0.47 5.33 -1.24
C VAL A 46 -0.71 6.03 -0.57
N LEU A 47 -0.53 6.44 0.68
CA LEU A 47 -1.56 7.11 1.48
C LEU A 47 -1.21 8.59 1.69
N LEU A 48 -2.18 9.47 1.45
CA LEU A 48 -2.10 10.89 1.78
C LEU A 48 -2.93 11.19 3.03
N ARG A 49 -2.32 11.83 4.02
CA ARG A 49 -3.01 12.23 5.24
C ARG A 49 -3.90 13.45 5.03
N LEU A 50 -5.12 13.41 5.54
CA LEU A 50 -6.06 14.52 5.56
C LEU A 50 -5.76 15.40 6.79
N PRO A 51 -5.40 16.69 6.61
CA PRO A 51 -4.92 17.53 7.71
C PRO A 51 -6.05 18.19 8.54
N LEU A 52 -7.33 17.93 8.24
CA LEU A 52 -8.48 18.63 8.83
C LEU A 52 -8.43 18.70 10.36
N TYR A 53 -8.14 17.58 11.02
CA TYR A 53 -8.01 17.54 12.48
C TYR A 53 -6.89 18.45 13.00
N PHE A 54 -5.75 18.48 12.33
CA PHE A 54 -4.59 19.30 12.73
C PHE A 54 -4.85 20.77 12.50
N ILE A 55 -5.51 21.11 11.39
CA ILE A 55 -5.88 22.49 11.08
C ILE A 55 -6.79 23.05 12.19
N VAL A 56 -7.84 22.32 12.57
CA VAL A 56 -8.82 22.79 13.56
C VAL A 56 -8.28 22.82 14.99
N ASN A 57 -7.58 21.76 15.43
CA ASN A 57 -7.24 21.59 16.84
C ASN A 57 -5.82 22.07 17.21
N VAL A 58 -4.93 22.27 16.24
CA VAL A 58 -3.52 22.60 16.50
C VAL A 58 -3.08 23.90 15.84
N ILE A 59 -3.53 24.20 14.61
CA ILE A 59 -3.08 25.39 13.86
C ILE A 59 -3.92 26.64 14.17
N ILE A 60 -5.24 26.50 14.31
CA ILE A 60 -6.16 27.62 14.58
C ILE A 60 -6.20 28.19 16.02
N PRO A 61 -5.66 27.56 17.10
CA PRO A 61 -6.06 27.87 18.48
C PRO A 61 -6.20 29.35 18.83
#